data_AF-A0A8S9S0U4-F1
#
_entry.id   AF-A0A8S9S0U4-F1
#
_cell.length_a   1.000
_cell.length_b   1.000
_cell.length_c   1.000
_cell.angle_alpha   90.00
_cell.angle_beta   90.00
_cell.angle_gamma   90.00
#
_symmetry.space_group_name_H-M   'P 1'
#
loop_
_entity.id
_entity.type
_entity.pdbx_description
1 polymer ?
#
loop_
_entity_poly.entity_id
_entity_poly.type
_entity_poly.pdbx_seq_one_letter_code
_entity_poly.pdbx_strand_id
1 'polypeptide(L)'
;ASVVETSKRPLPKLRNTTPESTRYEEKPVPQGTLNVAQVRHIMLLYQGKAQDHNGPMTLNEIAKNYRIDVSHVQKITQFLSLPPETTDKQKKRYE
;
A
#
# COMPACT_ATOMS: atom_id res chain seq x y z
N ALA A 1 -26.63 19.18 -41.15
CA ALA A 1 -25.53 19.89 -40.47
C ALA A 1 -25.64 19.60 -38.98
N SER A 2 -24.67 18.89 -38.40
CA SER A 2 -24.65 18.58 -36.95
C SER A 2 -23.94 19.71 -36.23
N VAL A 3 -24.70 20.53 -35.49
CA VAL A 3 -24.15 21.60 -34.65
C VAL A 3 -23.64 20.95 -33.38
N VAL A 4 -22.35 20.60 -33.36
CA VAL A 4 -21.66 20.25 -32.11
C VAL A 4 -21.41 21.57 -31.39
N GLU A 5 -22.38 21.97 -30.58
CA GLU A 5 -22.27 23.10 -29.66
C GLU A 5 -21.08 22.81 -28.73
N THR A 6 -19.94 23.46 -28.97
CA THR A 6 -18.76 23.33 -28.13
C THR A 6 -19.11 23.88 -26.75
N SER A 7 -19.37 22.97 -25.81
CA SER A 7 -19.73 23.32 -24.44
C SER A 7 -18.72 24.31 -23.86
N LYS A 8 -19.18 25.50 -23.45
CA LYS A 8 -18.40 26.55 -22.74
C LYS A 8 -17.87 26.13 -21.36
N ARG A 9 -17.88 24.83 -21.04
CA ARG A 9 -17.43 24.33 -19.74
C ARG A 9 -15.90 24.30 -19.73
N PRO A 10 -15.24 24.83 -18.69
CA PRO A 10 -13.81 24.69 -18.56
C PRO A 10 -13.45 23.20 -18.48
N LEU A 11 -12.45 22.79 -19.26
CA LEU A 11 -11.95 21.42 -19.25
C LEU A 11 -11.49 21.05 -17.82
N PRO A 12 -11.69 19.80 -17.39
CA PRO A 12 -11.15 19.32 -16.13
C PRO A 12 -9.65 19.58 -16.09
N LYS A 13 -9.16 20.23 -15.03
CA LYS A 13 -7.73 20.48 -14.88
C LYS A 13 -7.00 19.14 -14.81
N LEU A 14 -6.01 18.96 -15.68
CA LEU A 14 -5.12 17.82 -15.61
C LEU A 14 -4.37 17.88 -14.27
N ARG A 15 -4.46 16.82 -13.46
CA ARG A 15 -3.71 16.74 -12.20
C ARG A 15 -2.21 16.66 -12.54
N ASN A 16 -1.42 17.55 -11.95
CA ASN A 16 0.03 17.41 -11.92
C ASN A 16 0.40 16.34 -10.89
N THR A 17 0.40 15.06 -11.30
CA THR A 17 0.97 13.98 -10.49
C THR A 17 2.49 14.01 -10.69
N THR A 18 3.21 14.59 -9.73
CA THR A 18 4.67 14.42 -9.68
C THR A 18 5.00 12.99 -9.23
N PRO A 19 6.18 12.42 -9.58
CA PRO A 19 6.61 11.11 -9.07
C PRO A 19 6.73 11.07 -7.54
N GLU A 20 6.85 12.23 -6.90
CA GLU A 20 6.74 12.42 -5.45
C GLU A 20 5.32 12.16 -4.91
N SER A 21 4.28 12.33 -5.72
CA SER A 21 2.89 12.03 -5.35
C SER A 21 2.66 10.53 -5.10
N THR A 22 3.62 9.67 -5.44
CA THR A 22 3.60 8.24 -5.11
C THR A 22 4.09 7.96 -3.68
N ARG A 23 4.69 8.94 -3.00
CA ARG A 23 5.24 8.82 -1.63
C ARG A 23 4.19 8.84 -0.51
N TYR A 24 2.96 8.44 -0.80
CA TYR A 24 1.97 8.22 0.26
C TYR A 24 2.42 7.14 1.24
N GLU A 25 3.26 6.20 0.79
CA GLU A 25 3.81 5.11 1.61
C GLU A 25 4.89 5.56 2.60
N GLU A 26 5.43 6.77 2.46
CA GLU A 26 6.48 7.34 3.32
C GLU A 26 5.96 8.51 4.17
N LYS A 27 4.65 8.79 4.10
CA LYS A 27 4.09 9.92 4.83
C LYS A 27 4.32 9.74 6.34
N PRO A 28 4.88 10.74 7.04
CA PRO A 28 5.11 10.64 8.47
C PRO A 28 3.77 10.40 9.18
N VAL A 29 3.70 9.29 9.91
CA VAL A 29 2.54 8.89 10.70
C VAL A 29 2.73 9.28 12.16
N PRO A 30 1.64 9.51 12.92
CA PRO A 30 1.72 9.72 14.36
C PRO A 30 2.46 8.58 15.07
N GLN A 31 3.13 8.91 16.17
CA GLN A 31 3.81 7.91 16.99
C GLN A 31 2.82 6.83 17.45
N GLY A 32 3.19 5.56 17.29
CA GLY A 32 2.34 4.40 17.59
C GLY A 32 1.52 3.88 16.41
N THR A 33 1.58 4.51 15.23
CA THR A 33 0.96 4.00 13.99
C THR A 33 2.02 3.49 13.02
N LEU A 34 1.77 2.34 12.40
CA LEU A 34 2.66 1.77 11.37
C LEU A 34 2.39 2.40 10.01
N ASN A 35 3.47 2.78 9.33
CA ASN A 35 3.43 3.24 7.94
C ASN A 35 3.34 2.06 6.96
N VAL A 36 2.86 2.28 5.74
CA VAL A 36 2.79 1.26 4.67
C VAL A 36 4.18 0.69 4.37
N ALA A 37 5.21 1.53 4.28
CA ALA A 37 6.59 1.08 4.11
C ALA A 37 7.06 0.16 5.26
N GLN A 38 6.67 0.48 6.51
CA GLN A 38 7.00 -0.33 7.69
C GLN A 38 6.25 -1.66 7.67
N VAL A 39 4.98 -1.68 7.28
CA VAL A 39 4.18 -2.91 7.12
C VAL A 39 4.79 -3.82 6.05
N ARG A 40 5.23 -3.26 4.92
CA ARG A 40 5.95 -4.02 3.88
C ARG A 40 7.28 -4.58 4.40
N HIS A 41 8.01 -3.79 5.18
CA HIS A 41 9.26 -4.27 5.75
C HIS A 41 9.05 -5.39 6.77
N ILE A 42 8.03 -5.28 7.63
CA ILE A 42 7.59 -6.35 8.56
C ILE A 42 7.28 -7.65 7.79
N MET A 43 6.60 -7.55 6.64
CA MET A 43 6.36 -8.69 5.77
C MET A 43 7.65 -9.33 5.25
N LEU A 44 8.60 -8.52 4.78
CA LEU A 44 9.89 -9.02 4.28
C LEU A 44 10.71 -9.69 5.39
N LEU A 45 10.69 -9.14 6.61
CA LEU A 45 11.33 -9.74 7.78
C LEU A 45 10.71 -11.10 8.13
N TYR A 46 9.39 -11.20 8.13
CA TYR A 46 8.70 -12.47 8.39
C TYR A 46 9.00 -13.52 7.32
N GLN A 47 9.11 -13.12 6.05
CA GLN A 47 9.46 -14.02 4.94
C GLN A 47 10.96 -14.33 4.85
N GLY A 48 11.82 -13.64 5.61
CA GLY A 48 13.27 -13.72 5.49
C GLY A 48 13.84 -13.18 4.18
N LYS A 49 13.11 -12.25 3.55
CA LYS A 49 13.50 -11.57 2.31
C LYS A 49 13.95 -10.12 2.55
N ALA A 50 14.02 -9.70 3.81
CA ALA A 50 14.52 -8.38 4.15
C ALA A 50 15.99 -8.27 3.75
N GLN A 51 16.38 -7.14 3.18
CA GLN A 51 17.78 -6.88 2.86
C GLN A 51 18.63 -6.69 4.12
N ASP A 52 18.01 -6.24 5.21
CA ASP A 52 18.68 -5.85 6.45
C ASP A 52 18.85 -7.03 7.44
N HIS A 53 18.22 -8.18 7.18
CA HIS A 53 18.25 -9.34 8.07
C HIS A 53 18.31 -10.65 7.29
N ASN A 54 19.14 -11.59 7.75
CA ASN A 54 19.33 -12.87 7.08
C ASN A 54 18.45 -13.95 7.72
N GLY A 55 17.39 -14.36 7.02
CA GLY A 55 16.46 -15.40 7.45
C GLY A 55 15.15 -14.88 8.04
N PRO A 56 14.17 -15.77 8.26
CA PRO A 56 12.85 -15.40 8.76
C PRO A 56 12.93 -14.96 10.23
N MET A 57 12.35 -13.80 10.53
CA MET A 57 12.31 -13.24 11.88
C MET A 57 11.02 -13.63 12.61
N THR A 58 11.11 -13.91 13.91
CA THR A 58 9.95 -14.33 14.71
C THR A 58 9.04 -13.13 15.02
N LEU A 59 7.72 -13.34 15.13
CA LEU A 59 6.73 -12.29 15.43
C LEU A 59 7.10 -11.44 16.66
N ASN A 60 7.62 -12.08 17.71
CA ASN A 60 8.05 -11.41 18.95
C ASN A 60 9.25 -10.47 18.73
N GLU A 61 10.18 -10.85 17.88
CA GLU A 61 11.39 -10.06 17.60
C GLU A 61 11.03 -8.84 16.74
N ILE A 62 10.14 -9.02 15.77
CA ILE A 62 9.58 -7.93 14.96
C ILE A 62 8.81 -6.95 15.87
N ALA A 63 7.96 -7.45 16.75
CA ALA A 63 7.20 -6.64 17.71
C ALA A 63 8.12 -5.77 18.58
N LYS A 64 9.23 -6.34 19.06
CA LYS A 64 10.24 -5.64 19.86
C LYS A 64 10.94 -4.53 19.06
N ASN A 65 11.31 -4.80 17.80
CA ASN A 65 12.00 -3.82 16.95
C ASN A 65 11.13 -2.60 16.66
N TYR A 66 9.84 -2.83 16.38
CA TYR A 66 8.89 -1.75 16.06
C TYR A 66 8.18 -1.18 17.30
N ARG A 67 8.44 -1.73 18.50
CA ARG A 67 7.77 -1.37 19.77
C ARG A 67 6.24 -1.43 19.66
N ILE A 68 5.75 -2.45 18.97
CA ILE A 68 4.33 -2.71 18.76
C ILE A 68 3.94 -4.01 19.49
N ASP A 69 2.65 -4.17 19.74
CA ASP A 69 2.13 -5.41 20.31
C ASP A 69 2.15 -6.55 19.28
N VAL A 70 2.42 -7.77 19.75
CA VAL A 70 2.53 -8.99 18.94
C VAL A 70 1.23 -9.27 18.18
N SER A 71 0.08 -8.93 18.78
CA SER A 71 -1.23 -9.10 18.14
C SER A 71 -1.36 -8.28 16.84
N HIS A 72 -0.70 -7.14 16.73
CA HIS A 72 -0.69 -6.32 15.52
C HIS A 72 0.15 -6.99 14.42
N VAL A 73 1.31 -7.52 14.76
CA VAL A 73 2.17 -8.24 13.81
C VAL A 73 1.46 -9.49 13.29
N GLN A 74 0.81 -10.25 14.18
CA GLN A 74 0.02 -11.42 13.81
C GLN A 74 -1.13 -11.07 12.86
N LYS A 75 -1.87 -9.99 13.12
CA LYS A 75 -2.91 -9.51 12.22
C LYS A 75 -2.35 -9.17 10.84
N ILE A 76 -1.23 -8.44 10.78
CA ILE A 76 -0.55 -8.09 9.52
C ILE A 76 -0.21 -9.36 8.74
N THR A 77 0.44 -10.34 9.38
CA THR A 77 0.80 -11.60 8.71
C THR A 77 -0.42 -12.40 8.28
N GLN A 78 -1.49 -12.39 9.07
CA GLN A 78 -2.75 -13.07 8.74
C GLN A 78 -3.38 -12.44 7.49
N PHE A 79 -3.46 -11.12 7.39
CA PHE A 79 -4.00 -10.43 6.21
C PHE A 79 -3.18 -10.70 4.95
N LEU A 80 -1.87 -10.88 5.08
CA LEU A 80 -0.99 -11.19 3.94
C LEU A 80 -1.11 -12.64 3.47
N SER A 81 -1.56 -13.55 4.33
CA SER A 81 -1.84 -14.95 3.96
C SER A 81 -3.14 -15.10 3.16
N LEU A 82 -4.03 -14.10 3.23
CA LEU A 82 -5.25 -14.09 2.45
C LEU A 82 -4.88 -13.76 0.99
N PRO A 83 -5.40 -14.51 0.00
CA PRO A 83 -5.36 -14.07 -1.37
C PRO A 83 -5.91 -12.65 -1.43
N PRO A 84 -5.30 -11.74 -2.22
CA PRO A 84 -5.85 -10.41 -2.38
C PRO A 84 -7.32 -10.57 -2.78
N GLU A 85 -8.23 -9.88 -2.10
CA GLU A 85 -9.62 -9.82 -2.54
C GLU A 85 -9.57 -9.37 -4.00
N THR A 86 -9.80 -10.30 -4.92
CA THR A 86 -9.88 -10.03 -6.34
C THR A 86 -11.08 -9.14 -6.51
N THR A 87 -10.89 -7.83 -6.47
CA THR A 87 -11.86 -6.93 -7.08
C THR A 87 -11.82 -7.28 -8.56
N ASP A 88 -12.73 -8.15 -9.00
CA ASP A 88 -13.06 -8.48 -10.39
C ASP A 88 -13.56 -7.21 -11.12
N LYS A 89 -12.71 -6.20 -11.18
CA LYS A 89 -12.95 -4.90 -11.78
C LYS A 89 -11.79 -4.60 -12.69
N GLN A 90 -11.64 -5.39 -13.74
CA GLN A 90 -11.23 -4.94 -15.08
C GLN A 90 -10.98 -6.14 -16.00
N LYS A 91 -12.04 -6.54 -16.72
CA LYS A 91 -11.97 -6.89 -18.15
C LYS A 91 -13.38 -7.08 -18.69
N LYS A 92 -14.19 -6.02 -18.67
CA LYS A 92 -15.15 -5.87 -19.77
C LYS A 92 -14.35 -5.35 -20.96
N ARG A 93 -13.85 -6.27 -21.78
CA ARG A 93 -13.54 -5.94 -23.18
C ARG A 93 -14.88 -5.59 -23.81
N TYR A 94 -15.01 -4.36 -24.29
CA TYR A 94 -16.06 -4.05 -25.25
C TYR A 94 -15.74 -4.83 -26.53
N GLU A 95 -16.77 -5.41 -27.13
CA GLU A 95 -16.71 -6.21 -28.38
C GLU A 95 -16.05 -5.44 -29.54
#